data_AF-A0A2E4WU05-F1
#
_entry.id   AF-A0A2E4WU05-F1
#
_cell.length_a   1.000
_cell.length_b   1.000
_cell.length_c   1.000
_cell.angle_alpha   90.00
_cell.angle_beta   90.00
_cell.angle_gamma   90.00
#
_symmetry.space_group_name_H-M   'P 1'
#
loop_
_entity.id
_entity.type
_entity.pdbx_description
1 polymer ?
#
loop_
_entity_poly.entity_id
_entity_poly.type
_entity_poly.pdbx_seq_one_letter_code
_entity_poly.pdbx_strand_id
1 'polypeptide(L)' 'MRGSDLAIWSLTALVIISIVCYVFWDLLKRWRIGLRLAAMDESLLFDDGVSIEEITDAPPGSSIVTGRVAEFLERDLGS' A
#
# COMPACT_ATOMS: atom_id res chain seq x y z
N MET A 1 37.88 -28.06 -6.85
CA MET A 1 37.72 -26.69 -6.33
C MET A 1 38.53 -26.60 -5.06
N ARG A 2 39.37 -25.57 -4.89
CA ARG A 2 40.10 -25.36 -3.63
C ARG A 2 39.10 -24.97 -2.54
N GLY A 3 39.41 -25.22 -1.27
CA GLY A 3 38.53 -24.88 -0.15
C GLY A 3 38.14 -23.39 -0.12
N SER A 4 39.06 -22.52 -0.57
CA SER A 4 38.82 -21.08 -0.78
C SER A 4 37.73 -20.79 -1.82
N ASP A 5 37.71 -21.55 -2.92
CA ASP A 5 36.74 -21.33 -4.01
C ASP A 5 35.34 -21.66 -3.52
N LEU A 6 35.19 -22.80 -2.81
CA LEU A 6 33.90 -23.23 -2.26
C LEU A 6 33.32 -22.18 -1.29
N ALA A 7 34.17 -21.59 -0.45
CA ALA A 7 33.76 -20.56 0.51
C ALA A 7 33.29 -19.27 -0.18
N ILE A 8 33.97 -18.85 -1.27
CA ILE A 8 33.57 -17.66 -2.03
C ILE A 8 32.23 -17.88 -2.72
N TRP A 9 32.04 -19.04 -3.35
CA TRP A 9 30.78 -19.40 -4.01
C TRP A 9 29.62 -19.49 -3.02
N SER A 10 29.83 -20.09 -1.85
CA SER A 10 28.77 -20.21 -0.84
C SER A 10 28.36 -18.86 -0.24
N LEU A 11 29.33 -18.00 0.07
CA LEU A 11 29.06 -16.65 0.58
C LEU A 11 28.30 -15.82 -0.47
N THR A 12 28.72 -15.90 -1.73
CA THR A 12 28.06 -15.19 -2.83
C THR A 12 26.62 -15.68 -3.03
N ALA A 13 26.41 -17.00 -3.03
CA ALA A 13 25.08 -17.58 -3.14
C ALA A 13 24.17 -17.16 -1.98
N LEU A 14 24.70 -17.13 -0.75
CA LEU A 14 23.94 -16.71 0.43
C LEU A 14 23.48 -15.25 0.33
N VAL A 15 24.36 -14.34 -0.10
CA VAL A 15 24.02 -12.92 -0.29
C VAL A 15 22.93 -12.77 -1.36
N ILE A 16 23.07 -13.46 -2.49
CA ILE A 16 22.06 -13.41 -3.56
C ILE A 16 20.72 -13.94 -3.07
N ILE A 17 20.71 -15.10 -2.40
CA ILE A 17 19.48 -15.69 -1.84
C ILE A 17 18.85 -14.74 -0.83
N SER A 18 19.65 -14.11 0.03
CA SER A 18 19.14 -13.15 1.01
C SER A 18 18.44 -11.96 0.34
N ILE A 19 19.03 -11.40 -0.72
CA ILE A 19 18.41 -10.30 -1.48
C ILE A 19 17.12 -10.78 -2.17
N VAL A 20 17.15 -11.95 -2.81
CA VAL A 20 15.97 -12.53 -3.47
C VAL A 20 14.84 -12.76 -2.47
N CYS A 21 15.13 -13.35 -1.31
CA CYS A 21 14.15 -13.56 -0.24
C CYS A 21 13.57 -12.24 0.26
N TYR A 22 14.40 -11.21 0.44
CA TYR A 22 13.95 -9.89 0.87
C TYR A 22 12.97 -9.27 -0.15
N VAL A 23 13.36 -9.23 -1.43
CA VAL A 23 12.51 -8.69 -2.50
C VAL A 23 11.22 -9.48 -2.65
N PHE A 24 11.29 -10.82 -2.58
CA PHE A 24 10.11 -11.67 -2.67
C PHE A 24 9.14 -11.44 -1.51
N TRP A 25 9.66 -11.28 -0.29
CA TRP A 25 8.85 -10.97 0.89
C TRP A 25 8.14 -9.62 0.76
N ASP A 26 8.84 -8.61 0.25
CA ASP A 26 8.25 -7.30 -0.01
C ASP A 26 7.20 -7.33 -1.13
N LEU A 27 7.42 -8.13 -2.18
CA LEU A 27 6.45 -8.34 -3.25
C LEU A 27 5.17 -9.00 -2.72
N LEU A 28 5.30 -10.08 -1.92
CA LEU A 28 4.16 -10.75 -1.31
C LEU A 28 3.36 -9.81 -0.40
N LYS A 29 4.04 -9.00 0.42
CA LYS A 29 3.37 -7.99 1.25
C LYS A 29 2.58 -7.01 0.40
N ARG A 30 3.19 -6.46 -0.67
CA ARG A 30 2.51 -5.51 -1.55
C ARG A 30 1.32 -6.14 -2.29
N TRP A 31 1.46 -7.38 -2.75
CA TRP A 31 0.37 -8.13 -3.40
C TRP A 31 -0.78 -8.39 -2.43
N ARG A 32 -0.50 -8.82 -1.19
CA ARG A 32 -1.51 -9.04 -0.15
C ARG A 32 -2.30 -7.76 0.16
N ILE A 33 -1.60 -6.63 0.27
CA ILE A 33 -2.23 -5.33 0.50
C ILE A 33 -3.11 -4.94 -0.70
N GLY A 34 -2.62 -5.13 -1.93
CA GLY A 34 -3.41 -4.87 -3.15
C GLY A 34 -4.69 -5.70 -3.25
N LEU A 35 -4.64 -6.98 -2.86
CA LEU A 35 -5.81 -7.85 -2.79
C LEU A 35 -6.85 -7.35 -1.78
N ARG A 36 -6.41 -6.91 -0.59
CA ARG A 36 -7.31 -6.36 0.44
C ARG A 36 -7.92 -5.02 0.02
N LEU A 37 -7.14 -4.17 -0.65
CA LEU A 37 -7.63 -2.91 -1.24
C LEU A 37 -8.68 -3.17 -2.34
N ALA A 38 -8.44 -4.14 -3.23
CA ALA A 38 -9.39 -4.53 -4.26
C ALA A 38 -10.69 -5.13 -3.69
N ALA A 39 -10.61 -5.76 -2.52
CA ALA A 39 -11.76 -6.29 -1.78
C ALA A 39 -12.49 -5.23 -0.93
N MET A 40 -12.04 -3.96 -0.92
CA MET A 40 -12.56 -2.90 -0.05
C MET A 40 -12.62 -3.33 1.44
N ASP A 41 -11.59 -4.03 1.89
CA ASP A 41 -11.53 -4.55 3.26
C ASP A 41 -11.29 -3.41 4.27
N GLU A 42 -12.34 -2.99 4.98
CA GLU A 42 -12.31 -1.89 5.98
C GLU A 42 -11.32 -2.14 7.12
N SER A 43 -10.91 -3.39 7.38
CA SER A 43 -9.89 -3.68 8.39
C SER A 43 -8.51 -3.09 8.05
N LEU A 44 -8.26 -2.69 6.80
CA LEU A 44 -7.09 -1.92 6.38
C LEU A 44 -6.99 -0.56 7.08
N LEU A 45 -8.11 0.04 7.50
CA LEU A 45 -8.14 1.32 8.20
C LEU A 45 -7.40 1.29 9.55
N PHE A 46 -7.25 0.10 10.12
CA PHE A 46 -6.66 -0.12 11.43
C PHE A 46 -5.33 -0.88 11.35
N ASP A 47 -4.77 -1.07 10.14
CA ASP A 47 -3.53 -1.81 9.93
C ASP A 47 -2.32 -0.89 10.06
N ASP A 48 -1.39 -1.22 10.96
CA ASP A 48 -0.18 -0.46 11.29
C ASP A 48 0.78 -0.30 10.09
N GLY A 49 0.62 -1.15 9.06
CA GLY A 49 1.42 -1.11 7.84
C GLY A 49 0.91 -0.14 6.75
N VAL A 50 -0.21 0.55 6.98
CA VAL A 50 -0.84 1.45 5.99
C VAL A 50 -1.05 2.83 6.60
N SER A 51 -0.46 3.85 5.99
CA SER A 51 -0.73 5.25 6.34
C SER A 51 -1.90 5.75 5.52
N ILE A 52 -2.96 6.19 6.21
CA ILE A 52 -4.15 6.78 5.59
C ILE A 52 -4.07 8.28 5.82
N GLU A 53 -3.97 9.03 4.73
CA GLU A 53 -4.16 10.48 4.75
C GLU A 53 -5.60 10.78 4.35
N GLU A 54 -6.36 11.40 5.25
CA GLU A 54 -7.68 11.92 4.96
C GLU A 54 -7.53 13.22 4.15
N ILE A 55 -7.56 13.10 2.82
CA ILE A 55 -7.33 14.22 1.88
C ILE A 55 -8.55 15.16 1.81
N THR A 56 -9.72 14.75 2.34
CA THR A 56 -10.98 15.49 2.16
C THR A 56 -11.79 15.50 3.44
N ASP A 57 -11.56 16.49 4.31
CA ASP A 57 -12.54 16.83 5.36
C ASP A 57 -13.74 17.50 4.67
N ALA A 58 -14.60 16.68 4.08
CA ALA A 58 -15.78 17.15 3.38
C ALA A 58 -16.92 17.32 4.41
N PRO A 59 -17.61 18.47 4.42
CA PRO A 59 -18.66 18.73 5.41
C PRO A 59 -19.76 17.65 5.37
N PRO A 60 -20.40 17.38 6.52
CA PRO A 60 -21.44 16.35 6.62
C PRO A 60 -22.57 16.62 5.61
N GLY A 61 -22.90 15.60 4.81
CA GLY A 61 -23.83 15.72 3.67
C GLY A 61 -23.15 15.83 2.30
N SER A 62 -21.83 15.81 2.24
CA SER A 62 -21.08 15.75 0.98
C SER A 62 -21.16 14.36 0.33
N SER A 63 -21.22 14.32 -1.00
CA SER A 63 -21.20 13.09 -1.80
C SER A 63 -20.23 13.23 -2.97
N ILE A 64 -19.44 12.18 -3.22
CA ILE A 64 -18.47 12.17 -4.32
C ILE A 64 -19.21 11.78 -5.60
N VAL A 65 -19.35 12.71 -6.53
CA VAL A 65 -19.93 12.48 -7.86
C VAL A 65 -18.82 12.48 -8.90
N THR A 66 -18.65 11.35 -9.61
CA THR A 66 -17.61 11.21 -10.64
C THR A 66 -17.82 12.22 -11.76
N GLY A 67 -16.76 12.96 -12.11
CA GLY A 67 -16.75 13.89 -13.24
C GLY A 67 -17.23 15.32 -12.94
N ARG A 68 -17.41 15.68 -11.65
CA ARG A 68 -17.70 17.06 -11.25
C ARG A 68 -16.62 17.59 -10.31
N VAL A 69 -16.28 18.87 -10.49
CA VAL A 69 -15.42 19.63 -9.57
C VAL A 69 -16.22 19.93 -8.30
N ALA A 70 -15.54 19.97 -7.15
CA ALA A 70 -16.19 20.30 -5.88
C ALA A 70 -16.86 21.68 -5.96
N GLU A 71 -18.14 21.75 -5.60
CA GLU A 71 -18.94 22.97 -5.57
C GLU A 71 -19.51 23.14 -4.16
N PHE A 72 -19.40 24.35 -3.61
CA PHE A 72 -20.03 24.69 -2.33
C PHE A 72 -21.52 24.88 -2.57
N LEU A 73 -22.34 23.95 -2.07
CA LEU A 73 -23.78 24.13 -2.01
C LEU A 73 -24.08 25.11 -0.86
N GLU A 74 -24.17 26.39 -1.18
CA GLU A 74 -24.69 27.38 -0.24
C GLU A 74 -26.13 26.99 0.09
N ARG A 75 -26.38 26.71 1.36
CA ARG A 75 -27.69 26.32 1.85
C ARG A 75 -28.60 27.54 1.74
N ASP A 76 -29.38 27.62 0.67
CA ASP A 76 -30.42 28.64 0.48
C ASP A 76 -31.34 28.65 1.71
N LEU A 77 -31.10 29.60 2.59
CA LEU A 77 -32.02 30.02 3.63
C LEU A 77 -33.02 31.00 2.99
N GLY A 78 -33.94 30.47 2.18
CA GLY A 78 -35.17 31.19 1.82
C GLY A 78 -35.64 31.02 0.38
N SER A 79 -36.55 30.07 0.16
CA SER A 79 -37.92 30.33 -0.31
C SER A 79 -38.78 29.09 -0.10
#